data_AF-A0AAV1M852-F1
#
_entry.id   AF-A0AAV1M852-F1
#
_cell.length_a   1.000
_cell.length_b   1.000
_cell.length_c   1.000
_cell.angle_alpha   90.00
_cell.angle_beta   90.00
_cell.angle_gamma   90.00
#
_symmetry.space_group_name_H-M   'P 1'
#
loop_
_entity.id
_entity.type
_entity.pdbx_description
1 polymer ?
#
loop_
_entity_poly.entity_id
_entity_poly.type
_entity_poly.pdbx_seq_one_letter_code
_entity_poly.pdbx_strand_id
1 'polypeptide(L)'
;MANVYYCICVCVRSVRGARGVCVFAARAWEAVAECAAGARRCGACGGGAALRAPAHALPALAAAARAAHARLQPLLPARAARWLADDDIVRFLRSLPNYRAALEHSAHTPQELKQAYEREAEILGSSLGDGEVSRREIVSDINVLADLALLCESMDWLSENIKTLPSFVSAPTSAGTSLKLTEKFISEVSSAAAVLEDISQKCLLFLHLELRIECFHYLGQEERDEAAEGGGAEGGEGGAARLAHALLAFHERAAAVLAPPRRAYIMNGLGEMMSAAVVWRWQSDRGAGETGAAGARLAALRHCLAALQLPHDGLHAAHAYLHLLACTPEEIITCVREKGPQFSELEYLNAFKVIGARRGLSAADMRTHLQRLAHALGHVGVTV
;
A
#
# COMPACT_ATOMS: atom_id res chain seq x y z
N MET A 1 12.12 13.37 20.18
CA MET A 1 11.68 12.56 21.34
C MET A 1 10.30 12.94 21.84
N ALA A 2 9.99 14.21 22.14
CA ALA A 2 8.69 14.61 22.68
C ALA A 2 7.50 14.36 21.71
N ASN A 3 7.62 14.63 20.41
CA ASN A 3 6.48 14.51 19.49
C ASN A 3 5.97 13.08 19.25
N VAL A 4 6.83 12.05 19.26
CA VAL A 4 6.40 10.65 19.06
C VAL A 4 5.86 10.04 20.35
N TYR A 5 6.47 10.37 21.50
CA TYR A 5 5.92 10.02 22.82
C TYR A 5 4.56 10.72 23.04
N TYR A 6 4.42 11.96 22.58
CA TYR A 6 3.15 12.69 22.56
C TYR A 6 2.16 12.05 21.58
N CYS A 7 2.59 11.57 20.41
CA CYS A 7 1.70 10.91 19.45
C CYS A 7 1.20 9.54 19.95
N ILE A 8 2.07 8.74 20.56
CA ILE A 8 1.70 7.48 21.22
C ILE A 8 0.75 7.77 22.41
N CYS A 9 1.04 8.77 23.25
CA CYS A 9 0.19 9.11 24.40
C CYS A 9 -1.13 9.84 24.03
N VAL A 10 -1.16 10.63 22.95
CA VAL A 10 -2.34 11.39 22.49
C VAL A 10 -3.25 10.52 21.62
N CYS A 11 -2.70 9.68 20.72
CA CYS A 11 -3.52 8.77 19.91
C CYS A 11 -4.17 7.66 20.74
N VAL A 12 -3.54 7.26 21.86
CA VAL A 12 -4.13 6.36 22.88
C VAL A 12 -5.45 6.90 23.45
N ARG A 13 -5.77 8.19 23.34
CA ARG A 13 -7.07 8.72 23.80
C ARG A 13 -8.23 8.54 22.81
N SER A 14 -8.02 8.09 21.57
CA SER A 14 -9.06 8.16 20.51
C SER A 14 -9.68 6.80 20.10
N VAL A 15 -8.93 5.69 19.95
CA VAL A 15 -9.49 4.44 19.36
C VAL A 15 -9.53 3.27 20.36
N ARG A 16 -10.67 2.56 20.52
CA ARG A 16 -10.91 1.62 21.65
C ARG A 16 -10.17 0.27 21.57
N GLY A 17 -9.61 -0.13 20.43
CA GLY A 17 -8.94 -1.42 20.21
C GLY A 17 -7.41 -1.39 20.36
N ALA A 18 -6.70 -0.61 19.54
CA ALA A 18 -5.24 -0.43 19.65
C ALA A 18 -4.77 0.25 20.95
N ARG A 19 -5.70 0.89 21.69
CA ARG A 19 -5.48 1.44 23.05
C ARG A 19 -4.73 0.50 23.98
N GLY A 20 -5.10 -0.78 24.02
CA GLY A 20 -4.50 -1.73 24.96
C GLY A 20 -3.05 -2.09 24.58
N VAL A 21 -2.78 -2.23 23.29
CA VAL A 21 -1.49 -2.69 22.77
C VAL A 21 -0.43 -1.59 22.91
N CYS A 22 -0.73 -0.38 22.43
CA CYS A 22 0.25 0.71 22.48
C CYS A 22 0.53 1.13 23.93
N VAL A 23 -0.47 1.11 24.81
CA VAL A 23 -0.27 1.35 26.25
C VAL A 23 0.58 0.26 26.89
N PHE A 24 0.32 -1.01 26.57
CA PHE A 24 1.12 -2.12 27.08
C PHE A 24 2.57 -2.02 26.59
N ALA A 25 2.79 -1.78 25.30
CA ALA A 25 4.12 -1.64 24.72
C ALA A 25 4.88 -0.45 25.32
N ALA A 26 4.22 0.69 25.50
CA ALA A 26 4.82 1.87 26.14
C ALA A 26 5.23 1.60 27.60
N ARG A 27 4.35 0.97 28.40
CA ARG A 27 4.65 0.61 29.79
C ARG A 27 5.74 -0.45 29.91
N ALA A 28 5.71 -1.45 29.04
CA ALA A 28 6.74 -2.49 28.99
C ALA A 28 8.10 -1.88 28.59
N TRP A 29 8.11 -0.95 27.65
CA TRP A 29 9.31 -0.19 27.29
C TRP A 29 9.81 0.68 28.45
N GLU A 30 8.93 1.40 29.13
CA GLU A 30 9.27 2.21 30.30
C GLU A 30 9.97 1.37 31.37
N ALA A 31 9.41 0.20 31.70
CA ALA A 31 10.03 -0.74 32.63
C ALA A 31 11.42 -1.24 32.15
N VAL A 32 11.56 -1.56 30.86
CA VAL A 32 12.85 -1.96 30.26
C VAL A 32 13.87 -0.82 30.36
N ALA A 33 13.48 0.40 30.01
CA ALA A 33 14.32 1.59 30.03
C ALA A 33 14.76 1.97 31.46
N GLU A 34 13.84 1.91 32.43
CA GLU A 34 14.13 2.16 33.84
C GLU A 34 15.11 1.14 34.41
N CYS A 35 14.90 -0.14 34.10
CA CYS A 35 15.79 -1.22 34.53
C CYS A 35 17.17 -1.10 33.87
N ALA A 36 17.24 -0.75 32.59
CA ALA A 36 18.51 -0.48 31.89
C ALA A 36 19.24 0.73 32.48
N ALA A 37 18.51 1.81 32.83
CA ALA A 37 19.08 2.97 33.50
C ALA A 37 19.59 2.62 34.91
N GLY A 38 18.86 1.79 35.65
CA GLY A 38 19.29 1.23 36.93
C GLY A 38 20.58 0.41 36.79
N ALA A 39 20.63 -0.51 35.82
CA ALA A 39 21.80 -1.32 35.54
C ALA A 39 23.03 -0.47 35.21
N ARG A 40 22.85 0.59 34.40
CA ARG A 40 23.90 1.56 34.10
C ARG A 40 24.40 2.27 35.36
N ARG A 41 23.50 2.76 36.23
CA ARG A 41 23.87 3.43 37.49
C ARG A 41 24.66 2.52 38.44
N CYS A 42 24.35 1.23 38.47
CA CYS A 42 25.05 0.27 39.33
C CYS A 42 26.45 -0.11 38.81
N GLY A 43 26.77 0.15 37.54
CA GLY A 43 28.07 -0.15 36.94
C GLY A 43 28.51 -1.60 37.18
N ALA A 44 29.82 -1.82 37.38
CA ALA A 44 30.37 -3.16 37.64
C ALA A 44 29.86 -3.80 38.95
N CYS A 45 29.43 -2.98 39.93
CA CYS A 45 29.06 -3.40 41.28
C CYS A 45 27.58 -3.84 41.40
N GLY A 46 27.00 -4.42 40.33
CA GLY A 46 25.61 -4.91 40.35
C GLY A 46 24.84 -4.72 39.04
N GLY A 47 25.39 -4.00 38.07
CA GLY A 47 24.73 -3.76 36.77
C GLY A 47 24.40 -5.06 36.02
N GLY A 48 25.27 -6.07 36.09
CA GLY A 48 25.00 -7.38 35.47
C GLY A 48 23.80 -8.11 36.07
N ALA A 49 23.59 -8.00 37.39
CA ALA A 49 22.42 -8.56 38.04
C ALA A 49 21.14 -7.79 37.67
N ALA A 50 21.23 -6.47 37.59
CA ALA A 50 20.15 -5.60 37.16
C ALA A 50 19.75 -5.81 35.68
N LEU A 51 20.70 -6.19 34.82
CA LEU A 51 20.44 -6.52 33.41
C LEU A 51 19.59 -7.79 33.21
N ARG A 52 19.41 -8.64 34.22
CA ARG A 52 18.52 -9.80 34.11
C ARG A 52 17.06 -9.39 33.92
N ALA A 53 16.63 -8.29 34.52
CA ALA A 53 15.26 -7.79 34.36
C ALA A 53 14.92 -7.40 32.90
N PRO A 54 15.69 -6.52 32.22
CA PRO A 54 15.42 -6.19 30.83
C PRO A 54 15.63 -7.39 29.89
N ALA A 55 16.58 -8.29 30.19
CA ALA A 55 16.77 -9.55 29.46
C ALA A 55 15.49 -10.42 29.44
N HIS A 56 14.74 -10.49 30.55
CA HIS A 56 13.47 -11.21 30.61
C HIS A 56 12.29 -10.42 30.01
N ALA A 57 12.30 -9.09 30.12
CA ALA A 57 11.22 -8.25 29.64
C ALA A 57 11.19 -8.11 28.10
N LEU A 58 12.35 -8.12 27.43
CA LEU A 58 12.46 -7.98 25.97
C LEU A 58 11.73 -9.09 25.19
N PRO A 59 11.91 -10.40 25.49
CA PRO A 59 11.12 -11.45 24.86
C PRO A 59 9.62 -11.35 25.12
N ALA A 60 9.22 -10.96 26.34
CA ALA A 60 7.81 -10.79 26.69
C ALA A 60 7.16 -9.65 25.90
N LEU A 61 7.88 -8.54 25.72
CA LEU A 61 7.48 -7.42 24.88
C LEU A 61 7.30 -7.86 23.42
N ALA A 62 8.27 -8.58 22.86
CA ALA A 62 8.19 -9.12 21.50
C ALA A 62 7.01 -10.09 21.33
N ALA A 63 6.74 -10.96 22.32
CA ALA A 63 5.59 -11.87 22.30
C ALA A 63 4.25 -11.10 22.34
N ALA A 64 4.14 -10.07 23.18
CA ALA A 64 2.95 -9.24 23.26
C ALA A 64 2.70 -8.46 21.96
N ALA A 65 3.77 -7.95 21.33
CA ALA A 65 3.70 -7.29 20.02
C ALA A 65 3.18 -8.23 18.93
N ARG A 66 3.68 -9.48 18.87
CA ARG A 66 3.15 -10.50 17.94
C ARG A 66 1.68 -10.79 18.19
N ALA A 67 1.30 -10.97 19.46
CA ALA A 67 -0.10 -11.23 19.83
C ALA A 67 -1.01 -10.05 19.46
N ALA A 68 -0.51 -8.81 19.56
CA ALA A 68 -1.23 -7.63 19.13
C ALA A 68 -1.41 -7.55 17.62
N HIS A 69 -0.33 -7.76 16.86
CA HIS A 69 -0.39 -7.82 15.41
C HIS A 69 -1.38 -8.90 14.94
N ALA A 70 -1.34 -10.09 15.52
CA ALA A 70 -2.27 -11.18 15.19
C ALA A 70 -3.74 -10.84 15.48
N ARG A 71 -4.04 -10.00 16.48
CA ARG A 71 -5.41 -9.54 16.76
C ARG A 71 -5.91 -8.47 15.78
N LEU A 72 -5.00 -7.71 15.19
CA LEU A 72 -5.32 -6.66 14.21
C LEU A 72 -5.36 -7.18 12.78
N GLN A 73 -4.81 -8.38 12.53
CA GLN A 73 -4.99 -9.03 11.24
C GLN A 73 -6.49 -9.31 11.00
N PRO A 74 -7.02 -8.97 9.80
CA PRO A 74 -8.43 -9.18 9.49
C PRO A 74 -8.82 -10.65 9.69
N LEU A 75 -9.96 -10.89 10.33
CA LEU A 75 -10.49 -12.25 10.59
C LEU A 75 -10.94 -12.98 9.31
N LEU A 76 -11.25 -12.22 8.26
CA LEU A 76 -11.52 -12.73 6.91
C LEU A 76 -10.26 -12.51 6.06
N PRO A 77 -9.96 -13.39 5.08
CA PRO A 77 -8.72 -13.28 4.32
C PRO A 77 -8.81 -12.11 3.33
N ALA A 78 -8.56 -10.90 3.83
CA ALA A 78 -8.34 -9.72 3.00
C ALA A 78 -7.29 -10.06 1.94
N ARG A 79 -7.47 -9.56 0.72
CA ARG A 79 -6.54 -9.85 -0.38
C ARG A 79 -5.13 -9.33 -0.05
N ALA A 80 -5.03 -8.22 0.68
CA ALA A 80 -3.76 -7.73 1.21
C ALA A 80 -3.08 -8.73 2.15
N ALA A 81 -3.83 -9.44 3.00
CA ALA A 81 -3.27 -10.48 3.86
C ALA A 81 -2.72 -11.67 3.07
N ARG A 82 -3.40 -12.07 1.99
CA ARG A 82 -2.94 -13.13 1.09
C ARG A 82 -1.67 -12.74 0.34
N TRP A 83 -1.64 -11.52 -0.21
CA TRP A 83 -0.46 -10.99 -0.88
C TRP A 83 0.73 -10.77 0.06
N LEU A 84 0.46 -10.42 1.33
CA LEU A 84 1.50 -10.31 2.34
C LEU A 84 2.07 -11.69 2.76
N ALA A 85 1.32 -12.78 2.57
CA ALA A 85 1.78 -14.14 2.78
C ALA A 85 2.50 -14.73 1.56
N ASP A 86 2.51 -14.02 0.43
CA ASP A 86 3.19 -14.42 -0.79
C ASP A 86 4.61 -13.84 -0.81
N ASP A 87 5.61 -14.71 -0.64
CA ASP A 87 7.02 -14.31 -0.58
C ASP A 87 7.51 -13.65 -1.88
N ASP A 88 6.95 -13.99 -3.04
CA ASP A 88 7.34 -13.40 -4.32
C ASP A 88 6.82 -11.99 -4.45
N ILE A 89 5.56 -11.74 -4.07
CA ILE A 89 4.99 -10.38 -4.02
C ILE A 89 5.76 -9.52 -3.02
N VAL A 90 6.00 -10.03 -1.80
CA VAL A 90 6.73 -9.29 -0.77
C VAL A 90 8.16 -8.99 -1.20
N ARG A 91 8.87 -9.96 -1.78
CA ARG A 91 10.23 -9.77 -2.29
C ARG A 91 10.26 -8.75 -3.43
N PHE A 92 9.28 -8.79 -4.33
CA PHE A 92 9.14 -7.81 -5.40
C PHE A 92 8.96 -6.40 -4.83
N LEU A 93 7.97 -6.18 -3.97
CA LEU A 93 7.70 -4.87 -3.38
C LEU A 93 8.91 -4.32 -2.64
N ARG A 94 9.61 -5.17 -1.86
CA ARG A 94 10.81 -4.78 -1.11
C ARG A 94 12.00 -4.43 -2.01
N SER A 95 12.02 -4.92 -3.25
CA SER A 95 13.07 -4.63 -4.23
C SER A 95 12.90 -3.26 -4.90
N LEU A 96 11.70 -2.67 -4.83
CA LEU A 96 11.40 -1.43 -5.54
C LEU A 96 12.01 -0.20 -4.85
N PRO A 97 12.44 0.82 -5.63
CA PRO A 97 12.97 2.09 -5.11
C PRO A 97 12.04 2.82 -4.12
N ASN A 98 10.72 2.77 -4.34
CA ASN A 98 9.74 3.42 -3.46
C ASN A 98 9.71 2.81 -2.04
N TYR A 99 9.89 1.49 -1.90
CA TYR A 99 10.01 0.84 -0.59
C TYR A 99 11.29 1.24 0.13
N ARG A 100 12.43 1.26 -0.59
CA ARG A 100 13.72 1.68 -0.03
C ARG A 100 13.72 3.14 0.40
N ALA A 101 13.12 4.02 -0.40
CA ALA A 101 12.93 5.43 -0.02
C ALA A 101 12.19 5.59 1.32
N ALA A 102 11.24 4.69 1.61
CA ALA A 102 10.41 4.74 2.80
C ALA A 102 11.13 4.30 4.08
N LEU A 103 12.05 3.34 3.98
CA LEU A 103 12.73 2.73 5.13
C LEU A 103 14.19 3.15 5.27
N GLU A 104 14.93 3.12 4.16
CA GLU A 104 16.37 3.36 4.12
C GLU A 104 16.70 4.85 3.95
N HIS A 105 15.70 5.70 3.73
CA HIS A 105 15.86 7.12 3.41
C HIS A 105 16.81 7.34 2.21
N SER A 106 16.86 6.36 1.29
CA SER A 106 17.68 6.41 0.09
C SER A 106 17.20 7.51 -0.84
N ALA A 107 18.14 8.29 -1.36
CA ALA A 107 17.85 9.29 -2.37
C ALA A 107 17.54 8.60 -3.70
N HIS A 108 16.29 8.72 -4.15
CA HIS A 108 15.84 8.28 -5.47
C HIS A 108 15.36 9.47 -6.27
N THR A 109 15.59 9.43 -7.58
CA THR A 109 15.08 10.50 -8.45
C THR A 109 13.56 10.38 -8.61
N PRO A 110 12.83 11.48 -8.87
CA PRO A 110 11.39 11.43 -9.14
C PRO A 110 11.04 10.48 -10.29
N GLN A 111 11.92 10.35 -11.28
CA GLN A 111 11.72 9.47 -12.43
C GLN A 111 11.87 7.98 -12.06
N GLU A 112 12.86 7.63 -11.23
CA GLU A 112 12.99 6.26 -10.71
C GLU A 112 11.78 5.85 -9.87
N LEU A 113 11.29 6.76 -9.02
CA LEU A 113 10.09 6.52 -8.22
C LEU A 113 8.87 6.33 -9.11
N LYS A 114 8.69 7.17 -10.14
CA LYS A 114 7.61 7.02 -11.11
C LYS A 114 7.63 5.64 -11.77
N GLN A 115 8.79 5.21 -12.28
CA GLN A 115 8.95 3.89 -12.90
C GLN A 115 8.66 2.75 -11.91
N ALA A 116 9.01 2.92 -10.63
CA ALA A 116 8.68 1.95 -9.59
C ALA A 116 7.16 1.81 -9.39
N TYR A 117 6.42 2.93 -9.36
CA TYR A 117 4.96 2.91 -9.23
C TYR A 117 4.26 2.34 -10.47
N GLU A 118 4.75 2.67 -11.68
CA GLU A 118 4.24 2.09 -12.94
C GLU A 118 4.43 0.57 -12.95
N ARG A 119 5.64 0.10 -12.61
CA ARG A 119 5.96 -1.33 -12.53
C ARG A 119 5.16 -2.05 -11.44
N GLU A 120 4.97 -1.41 -10.30
CA GLU A 120 4.10 -1.94 -9.24
C GLU A 120 2.66 -2.12 -9.73
N ALA A 121 2.09 -1.13 -10.42
CA ALA A 121 0.74 -1.20 -10.96
C ALA A 121 0.57 -2.33 -11.98
N GLU A 122 1.55 -2.53 -12.85
CA GLU A 122 1.56 -3.63 -13.81
C GLU A 122 1.59 -5.00 -13.13
N ILE A 123 2.50 -5.20 -12.17
CA ILE A 123 2.66 -6.50 -11.49
C ILE A 123 1.49 -6.82 -10.57
N LEU A 124 1.00 -5.86 -9.78
CA LEU A 124 -0.15 -6.09 -8.92
C LEU A 124 -1.43 -6.26 -9.75
N GLY A 125 -1.60 -5.50 -10.83
CA GLY A 125 -2.72 -5.65 -11.76
C GLY A 125 -2.75 -7.03 -12.41
N SER A 126 -1.61 -7.52 -12.91
CA SER A 126 -1.52 -8.86 -13.50
C SER A 126 -1.71 -9.98 -12.48
N SER A 127 -1.28 -9.77 -11.23
CA SER A 127 -1.46 -10.74 -10.13
C SER A 127 -2.93 -10.92 -9.72
N LEU A 128 -3.83 -10.01 -10.09
CA LEU A 128 -5.28 -10.17 -9.89
C LEU A 128 -5.91 -11.13 -10.90
N GLY A 129 -5.27 -11.32 -12.07
CA GLY A 129 -5.84 -12.09 -13.19
C GLY A 129 -7.21 -11.56 -13.63
N ASP A 130 -8.11 -12.47 -13.99
CA ASP A 130 -9.52 -12.16 -14.32
C ASP A 130 -10.41 -12.04 -13.06
N GLY A 131 -9.82 -12.12 -11.86
CA GLY A 131 -10.55 -12.24 -10.60
C GLY A 131 -10.98 -10.89 -10.03
N GLU A 132 -12.28 -10.60 -10.09
CA GLU A 132 -12.91 -9.45 -9.41
C GLU A 132 -12.49 -9.37 -7.93
N VAL A 133 -12.23 -8.15 -7.44
CA VAL A 133 -11.99 -7.91 -6.01
C VAL A 133 -13.34 -7.68 -5.34
N SER A 134 -13.78 -8.63 -4.51
CA SER A 134 -15.05 -8.52 -3.79
C SER A 134 -14.95 -7.65 -2.54
N ARG A 135 -16.08 -7.11 -2.07
CA ARG A 135 -16.14 -6.31 -0.82
C ARG A 135 -15.61 -7.06 0.41
N ARG A 136 -15.70 -8.40 0.41
CA ARG A 136 -15.22 -9.27 1.50
C ARG A 136 -13.70 -9.38 1.55
N GLU A 137 -13.03 -9.03 0.46
CA GLU A 137 -11.58 -9.10 0.33
C GLU A 137 -10.88 -7.79 0.68
N ILE A 138 -11.64 -6.74 1.02
CA ILE A 138 -11.11 -5.45 1.46
C ILE A 138 -11.44 -5.14 2.92
N VAL A 139 -10.56 -4.41 3.58
CA VAL A 139 -10.71 -3.91 4.95
C VAL A 139 -11.40 -2.56 4.91
N SER A 140 -12.73 -2.59 4.84
CA SER A 140 -13.51 -1.35 4.79
C SER A 140 -13.59 -0.54 6.10
N ASP A 141 -13.13 -1.09 7.22
CA ASP A 141 -13.14 -0.38 8.51
C ASP A 141 -11.88 0.48 8.65
N ILE A 142 -12.09 1.80 8.55
CA ILE A 142 -11.03 2.79 8.69
C ILE A 142 -10.32 2.75 10.05
N ASN A 143 -11.00 2.32 11.11
CA ASN A 143 -10.39 2.23 12.43
C ASN A 143 -9.35 1.09 12.48
N VAL A 144 -9.60 -0.01 11.75
CA VAL A 144 -8.63 -1.11 11.63
C VAL A 144 -7.38 -0.62 10.90
N LEU A 145 -7.54 0.11 9.80
CA LEU A 145 -6.42 0.69 9.05
C LEU A 145 -5.64 1.72 9.90
N ALA A 146 -6.34 2.56 10.64
CA ALA A 146 -5.71 3.51 11.56
C ALA A 146 -4.95 2.82 12.70
N ASP A 147 -5.52 1.74 13.26
CA ASP A 147 -4.88 0.93 14.31
C ASP A 147 -3.63 0.22 13.77
N LEU A 148 -3.64 -0.28 12.53
CA LEU A 148 -2.46 -0.83 11.85
C LEU A 148 -1.39 0.23 11.57
N ALA A 149 -1.79 1.45 11.18
CA ALA A 149 -0.87 2.57 10.98
C ALA A 149 -0.19 2.97 12.30
N LEU A 150 -0.95 3.01 13.40
CA LEU A 150 -0.41 3.25 14.73
C LEU A 150 0.54 2.14 15.17
N LEU A 151 0.18 0.87 14.93
CA LEU A 151 1.05 -0.27 15.24
C LEU A 151 2.35 -0.20 14.45
N CYS A 152 2.28 0.12 13.15
CA CYS A 152 3.42 0.28 12.26
C CYS A 152 4.48 1.23 12.85
N GLU A 153 4.07 2.45 13.22
CA GLU A 153 4.96 3.47 13.78
C GLU A 153 5.43 3.13 15.20
N SER A 154 4.54 2.56 16.01
CA SER A 154 4.88 2.18 17.39
C SER A 154 5.95 1.11 17.44
N MET A 155 5.85 0.09 16.57
CA MET A 155 6.82 -1.01 16.53
C MET A 155 8.16 -0.57 15.95
N ASP A 156 8.15 0.32 14.94
CA ASP A 156 9.36 0.91 14.41
C ASP A 156 10.12 1.72 15.46
N TRP A 157 9.41 2.67 16.08
CA TRP A 157 9.97 3.49 17.14
C TRP A 157 10.55 2.62 18.26
N LEU A 158 9.80 1.61 18.70
CA LEU A 158 10.24 0.73 19.77
C LEU A 158 11.48 -0.11 19.37
N SER A 159 11.53 -0.60 18.12
CA SER A 159 12.69 -1.31 17.58
C SER A 159 13.95 -0.44 17.63
N GLU A 160 13.87 0.80 17.11
CA GLU A 160 14.99 1.74 17.12
C GLU A 160 15.45 2.08 18.53
N ASN A 161 14.52 2.26 19.48
CA ASN A 161 14.88 2.51 20.87
C ASN A 161 15.55 1.30 21.54
N ILE A 162 15.06 0.07 21.30
CA ILE A 162 15.68 -1.15 21.82
C ILE A 162 17.11 -1.33 21.28
N LYS A 163 17.34 -1.04 19.99
CA LYS A 163 18.67 -1.09 19.37
C LYS A 163 19.69 -0.16 20.05
N THR A 164 19.25 0.92 20.72
CA THR A 164 20.14 1.81 21.49
C THR A 164 20.53 1.29 22.87
N LEU A 165 19.87 0.26 23.40
CA LEU A 165 20.14 -0.22 24.76
C LEU A 165 21.60 -0.63 24.99
N PRO A 166 22.27 -1.36 24.07
CA PRO A 166 23.64 -1.80 24.32
C PRO A 166 24.62 -0.62 24.43
N SER A 167 24.49 0.39 23.57
CA SER A 167 25.32 1.59 23.61
C SER A 167 25.00 2.45 24.83
N PHE A 168 23.72 2.61 25.18
CA PHE A 168 23.28 3.34 26.36
C PHE A 168 23.84 2.73 27.65
N VAL A 169 23.70 1.42 27.84
CA VAL A 169 24.13 0.74 29.07
C VAL A 169 25.65 0.66 29.17
N SER A 170 26.35 0.48 28.04
CA SER A 170 27.83 0.40 28.02
C SER A 170 28.50 1.77 28.13
N ALA A 171 27.77 2.87 27.94
CA ALA A 171 28.33 4.22 27.99
C ALA A 171 28.94 4.51 29.37
N PRO A 172 30.15 5.10 29.44
CA PRO A 172 30.81 5.40 30.70
C PRO A 172 29.91 6.26 31.59
N THR A 173 29.91 5.94 32.88
CA THR A 173 29.22 6.74 33.91
C THR A 173 30.11 7.88 34.36
N SER A 174 29.56 8.83 35.13
CA SER A 174 30.35 9.90 35.78
C SER A 174 31.46 9.36 36.68
N ALA A 175 31.35 8.11 37.14
CA ALA A 175 32.39 7.39 37.89
C ALA A 175 33.44 6.70 36.99
N GLY A 176 33.44 6.94 35.66
CA GLY A 176 34.41 6.39 34.71
C GLY A 176 34.30 4.88 34.45
N THR A 177 33.34 4.19 35.07
CA THR A 177 33.13 2.76 34.90
C THR A 177 32.11 2.47 33.80
N SER A 178 32.41 1.50 32.94
CA SER A 178 31.51 0.97 31.91
C SER A 178 31.06 -0.45 32.27
N LEU A 179 29.79 -0.76 31.99
CA LEU A 179 29.28 -2.12 32.17
C LEU A 179 29.63 -2.95 30.94
N LYS A 180 30.34 -4.06 31.13
CA LYS A 180 30.57 -5.04 30.06
C LYS A 180 29.28 -5.83 29.83
N LEU A 181 28.75 -5.77 28.61
CA LEU A 181 27.57 -6.53 28.22
C LEU A 181 27.95 -7.95 27.82
N THR A 182 27.11 -8.91 28.20
CA THR A 182 27.22 -10.30 27.73
C THR A 182 26.72 -10.41 26.29
N GLU A 183 27.32 -11.29 25.49
CA GLU A 183 26.84 -11.61 24.13
C GLU A 183 25.37 -12.04 24.12
N LYS A 184 24.95 -12.81 25.14
CA LYS A 184 23.55 -13.23 25.31
C LYS A 184 22.58 -12.04 25.34
N PHE A 185 22.85 -11.05 26.18
CA PHE A 185 22.02 -9.84 26.28
C PHE A 185 21.97 -9.07 24.95
N ILE A 186 23.12 -8.92 24.27
CA ILE A 186 23.17 -8.27 22.96
C ILE A 186 22.31 -9.03 21.94
N SER A 187 22.39 -10.36 21.93
CA SER A 187 21.57 -11.22 21.07
C SER A 187 20.07 -11.10 21.37
N GLU A 188 19.67 -11.03 22.65
CA GLU A 188 18.28 -10.85 23.07
C GLU A 188 17.73 -9.48 22.63
N VAL A 189 18.52 -8.41 22.77
CA VAL A 189 18.19 -7.07 22.26
C VAL A 189 17.98 -7.10 20.75
N SER A 190 18.94 -7.64 20.00
CA SER A 190 18.85 -7.73 18.53
C SER A 190 17.66 -8.56 18.08
N SER A 191 17.39 -9.69 18.76
CA SER A 191 16.25 -10.55 18.47
C SER A 191 14.91 -9.84 18.72
N ALA A 192 14.76 -9.14 19.85
CA ALA A 192 13.55 -8.40 20.16
C ALA A 192 13.31 -7.26 19.17
N ALA A 193 14.36 -6.49 18.84
CA ALA A 193 14.27 -5.42 17.84
C ALA A 193 13.85 -5.94 16.46
N ALA A 194 14.47 -7.04 15.99
CA ALA A 194 14.14 -7.65 14.70
C ALA A 194 12.67 -8.07 14.59
N VAL A 195 12.07 -8.56 15.68
CA VAL A 195 10.64 -8.93 15.70
C VAL A 195 9.74 -7.71 15.55
N LEU A 196 10.06 -6.62 16.22
CA LEU A 196 9.26 -5.39 16.15
C LEU A 196 9.41 -4.72 14.79
N GLU A 197 10.61 -4.72 14.24
CA GLU A 197 10.88 -4.26 12.87
C GLU A 197 10.09 -5.07 11.84
N ASP A 198 10.07 -6.40 11.95
CA ASP A 198 9.28 -7.27 11.07
C ASP A 198 7.77 -6.95 11.15
N ILE A 199 7.22 -6.74 12.36
CA ILE A 199 5.81 -6.35 12.53
C ILE A 199 5.54 -4.99 11.88
N SER A 200 6.41 -4.01 12.11
CA SER A 200 6.30 -2.67 11.51
C SER A 200 6.26 -2.75 9.98
N GLN A 201 7.21 -3.47 9.37
CA GLN A 201 7.29 -3.62 7.93
C GLN A 201 6.08 -4.37 7.35
N LYS A 202 5.56 -5.38 8.06
CA LYS A 202 4.34 -6.09 7.67
C LYS A 202 3.12 -5.18 7.68
N CYS A 203 2.97 -4.34 8.71
CA CYS A 203 1.88 -3.36 8.77
C CYS A 203 2.00 -2.33 7.64
N LEU A 204 3.21 -1.85 7.35
CA LEU A 204 3.47 -0.91 6.26
C LEU A 204 3.06 -1.51 4.90
N LEU A 205 3.52 -2.72 4.60
CA LEU A 205 3.18 -3.43 3.36
C LEU A 205 1.69 -3.75 3.29
N PHE A 206 1.06 -4.14 4.40
CA PHE A 206 -0.38 -4.41 4.44
C PHE A 206 -1.18 -3.16 4.04
N LEU A 207 -0.93 -2.03 4.70
CA LEU A 207 -1.61 -0.76 4.42
C LEU A 207 -1.39 -0.32 2.97
N HIS A 208 -0.15 -0.45 2.51
CA HIS A 208 0.21 -0.15 1.13
C HIS A 208 -0.63 -0.98 0.16
N LEU A 209 -0.64 -2.30 0.30
CA LEU A 209 -1.38 -3.22 -0.57
C LEU A 209 -2.89 -3.00 -0.49
N GLU A 210 -3.44 -2.79 0.70
CA GLU A 210 -4.87 -2.60 0.91
C GLU A 210 -5.40 -1.41 0.09
N LEU A 211 -4.71 -0.27 0.11
CA LEU A 211 -5.10 0.89 -0.69
C LEU A 211 -5.00 0.63 -2.20
N ARG A 212 -4.05 -0.20 -2.66
CA ARG A 212 -3.99 -0.59 -4.08
C ARG A 212 -5.17 -1.49 -4.46
N ILE A 213 -5.52 -2.42 -3.59
CA ILE A 213 -6.65 -3.34 -3.78
C ILE A 213 -7.97 -2.57 -3.78
N GLU A 214 -8.12 -1.54 -2.94
CA GLU A 214 -9.30 -0.65 -2.97
C GLU A 214 -9.48 0.03 -4.33
N CYS A 215 -8.40 0.45 -5.01
CA CYS A 215 -8.49 0.98 -6.37
C CYS A 215 -9.15 -0.03 -7.32
N PHE A 216 -8.73 -1.29 -7.29
CA PHE A 216 -9.32 -2.33 -8.14
C PHE A 216 -10.75 -2.70 -7.73
N HIS A 217 -11.05 -2.72 -6.44
CA HIS A 217 -12.40 -3.00 -5.94
C HIS A 217 -13.39 -1.93 -6.41
N TYR A 218 -13.13 -0.66 -6.08
CA TYR A 218 -14.09 0.41 -6.33
C TYR A 218 -14.17 0.80 -7.80
N LEU A 219 -13.06 0.79 -8.54
CA LEU A 219 -13.06 1.16 -9.97
C LEU A 219 -13.44 -0.02 -10.87
N GLY A 220 -13.22 -1.25 -10.41
CA GLY A 220 -13.50 -2.48 -11.13
C GLY A 220 -14.95 -2.98 -11.03
N GLN A 221 -15.76 -2.52 -10.07
CA GLN A 221 -17.08 -3.11 -9.76
C GLN A 221 -18.29 -2.17 -9.87
N GLU A 222 -18.14 -0.93 -10.35
CA GLU A 222 -19.18 0.12 -10.24
C GLU A 222 -20.58 -0.23 -10.80
N GLU A 223 -20.68 -0.97 -11.91
CA GLU A 223 -21.98 -1.22 -12.57
C GLU A 223 -22.89 -2.18 -11.77
N ARG A 224 -22.32 -2.96 -10.85
CA ARG A 224 -23.07 -3.97 -10.09
C ARG A 224 -23.82 -3.36 -8.91
N ASP A 225 -23.27 -2.31 -8.31
CA ASP A 225 -23.92 -1.59 -7.21
C ASP A 225 -25.10 -0.76 -7.74
N GLU A 226 -24.97 -0.16 -8.93
CA GLU A 226 -26.08 0.59 -9.56
C GLU A 226 -27.25 -0.32 -9.99
N ALA A 227 -26.99 -1.57 -10.40
CA ALA A 227 -28.03 -2.51 -10.82
C ALA A 227 -28.66 -3.31 -9.65
N ALA A 228 -27.93 -3.51 -8.54
CA ALA A 228 -28.44 -4.22 -7.37
C ALA A 228 -29.34 -3.35 -6.48
N GLU A 229 -29.15 -2.03 -6.48
CA GLU A 229 -30.01 -1.05 -5.79
C GLU A 229 -31.24 -0.66 -6.63
N GLY A 230 -31.86 -1.65 -7.29
CA GLY A 230 -33.07 -1.46 -8.09
C GLY A 230 -34.25 -0.99 -7.25
N GLY A 231 -34.49 0.32 -7.19
CA GLY A 231 -35.70 0.87 -6.59
C GLY A 231 -35.67 2.33 -6.19
N GLY A 232 -35.19 3.24 -7.05
CA GLY A 232 -35.37 4.68 -6.82
C GLY A 232 -34.28 5.50 -7.48
N ALA A 233 -34.67 6.54 -8.20
CA ALA A 233 -33.78 7.56 -8.71
C ALA A 233 -33.26 8.47 -7.57
N GLU A 234 -32.60 7.88 -6.56
CA GLU A 234 -31.77 8.59 -5.60
C GLU A 234 -30.36 8.00 -5.69
N GLY A 235 -29.44 8.80 -6.23
CA GLY A 235 -28.11 8.37 -6.67
C GLY A 235 -27.23 7.82 -5.56
N GLY A 236 -26.98 6.52 -5.61
CA GLY A 236 -25.84 5.90 -4.94
C GLY A 236 -24.53 6.52 -5.43
N GLU A 237 -23.64 6.87 -4.51
CA GLU A 237 -22.35 7.46 -4.82
C GLU A 237 -21.50 6.44 -5.62
N GLY A 238 -21.08 6.79 -6.85
CA GLY A 238 -20.30 5.90 -7.72
C GLY A 238 -18.97 5.44 -7.09
N GLY A 239 -18.40 4.34 -7.56
CA GLY A 239 -17.19 3.74 -6.97
C GLY A 239 -15.98 4.67 -6.94
N ALA A 240 -15.78 5.52 -7.96
CA ALA A 240 -14.75 6.55 -7.95
C ALA A 240 -14.89 7.53 -6.75
N ALA A 241 -16.12 7.89 -6.39
CA ALA A 241 -16.40 8.79 -5.28
C ALA A 241 -16.29 8.07 -3.93
N ARG A 242 -16.73 6.80 -3.83
CA ARG A 242 -16.48 5.94 -2.65
C ARG A 242 -14.99 5.72 -2.38
N LEU A 243 -14.19 5.47 -3.43
CA LEU A 243 -12.73 5.37 -3.32
C LEU A 243 -12.14 6.69 -2.84
N ALA A 244 -12.57 7.83 -3.40
CA ALA A 244 -12.10 9.13 -2.95
C ALA A 244 -12.38 9.38 -1.46
N HIS A 245 -13.59 9.04 -1.00
CA HIS A 245 -13.97 9.15 0.41
C HIS A 245 -13.11 8.24 1.30
N ALA A 246 -12.88 6.99 0.90
CA ALA A 246 -12.04 6.06 1.63
C ALA A 246 -10.58 6.56 1.76
N LEU A 247 -10.00 7.04 0.67
CA LEU A 247 -8.62 7.55 0.65
C LEU A 247 -8.45 8.82 1.47
N LEU A 248 -9.40 9.77 1.38
CA LEU A 248 -9.40 10.99 2.19
C LEU A 248 -9.55 10.65 3.67
N ALA A 249 -10.50 9.80 4.04
CA ALA A 249 -10.71 9.37 5.41
C ALA A 249 -9.48 8.65 5.99
N PHE A 250 -8.81 7.82 5.18
CA PHE A 250 -7.56 7.18 5.61
C PHE A 250 -6.46 8.21 5.81
N HIS A 251 -6.25 9.10 4.83
CA HIS A 251 -5.21 10.12 4.91
C HIS A 251 -5.37 11.01 6.16
N GLU A 252 -6.59 11.45 6.48
CA GLU A 252 -6.86 12.25 7.68
C GLU A 252 -6.42 11.56 8.97
N ARG A 253 -6.70 10.25 9.10
CA ARG A 253 -6.29 9.45 10.27
C ARG A 253 -4.80 9.17 10.27
N ALA A 254 -4.25 8.78 9.12
CA ALA A 254 -2.88 8.35 8.95
C ALA A 254 -1.89 9.52 9.04
N ALA A 255 -2.25 10.72 8.59
CA ALA A 255 -1.39 11.91 8.65
C ALA A 255 -1.00 12.31 10.06
N ALA A 256 -1.84 12.01 11.06
CA ALA A 256 -1.55 12.27 12.46
C ALA A 256 -0.54 11.29 13.06
N VAL A 257 -0.45 10.07 12.54
CA VAL A 257 0.34 8.98 13.15
C VAL A 257 1.59 8.61 12.35
N LEU A 258 1.50 8.56 11.02
CA LEU A 258 2.57 8.08 10.15
C LEU A 258 3.65 9.13 9.88
N ALA A 259 4.90 8.69 9.91
CA ALA A 259 6.03 9.47 9.42
C ALA A 259 5.86 9.80 7.93
N PRO A 260 6.30 10.98 7.45
CA PRO A 260 6.12 11.39 6.06
C PRO A 260 6.63 10.37 5.01
N PRO A 261 7.80 9.73 5.16
CA PRO A 261 8.28 8.74 4.17
C PRO A 261 7.37 7.50 4.06
N ARG A 262 6.83 7.02 5.20
CA ARG A 262 5.92 5.87 5.25
C ARG A 262 4.55 6.19 4.70
N ARG A 263 4.02 7.37 5.03
CA ARG A 263 2.79 7.88 4.44
C ARG A 263 2.96 8.07 2.93
N ALA A 264 4.09 8.60 2.48
CA ALA A 264 4.39 8.74 1.06
C ALA A 264 4.43 7.39 0.35
N TYR A 265 5.04 6.36 0.95
CA TYR A 265 5.02 5.00 0.39
C TYR A 265 3.58 4.48 0.20
N ILE A 266 2.76 4.59 1.25
CA ILE A 266 1.35 4.14 1.22
C ILE A 266 0.51 4.95 0.23
N MET A 267 0.75 6.24 0.03
CA MET A 267 -0.14 7.10 -0.77
C MET A 267 0.35 7.35 -2.20
N ASN A 268 1.65 7.39 -2.44
CA ASN A 268 2.18 7.65 -3.78
C ASN A 268 1.99 6.45 -4.72
N GLY A 269 1.84 6.71 -6.02
CA GLY A 269 1.55 5.67 -7.00
C GLY A 269 0.08 5.27 -7.07
N LEU A 270 -0.80 5.87 -6.24
CA LEU A 270 -2.25 5.66 -6.35
C LEU A 270 -2.81 6.10 -7.70
N GLY A 271 -2.29 7.17 -8.32
CA GLY A 271 -2.69 7.56 -9.68
C GLY A 271 -2.44 6.47 -10.73
N GLU A 272 -1.33 5.75 -10.57
CA GLU A 272 -0.86 4.75 -11.51
C GLU A 272 -1.65 3.47 -11.29
N MET A 273 -1.94 3.16 -10.03
CA MET A 273 -2.85 2.08 -9.65
C MET A 273 -4.30 2.33 -10.10
N MET A 274 -4.82 3.54 -9.92
CA MET A 274 -6.15 3.92 -10.41
C MET A 274 -6.21 3.83 -11.92
N SER A 275 -5.15 4.26 -12.62
CA SER A 275 -5.05 4.12 -14.07
C SER A 275 -5.09 2.65 -14.50
N ALA A 276 -4.28 1.81 -13.86
CA ALA A 276 -4.27 0.36 -14.12
C ALA A 276 -5.64 -0.27 -13.85
N ALA A 277 -6.31 0.09 -12.75
CA ALA A 277 -7.64 -0.41 -12.42
C ALA A 277 -8.71 0.02 -13.45
N VAL A 278 -8.65 1.27 -13.92
CA VAL A 278 -9.52 1.74 -15.01
C VAL A 278 -9.21 1.00 -16.31
N VAL A 279 -7.95 0.84 -16.72
CA VAL A 279 -7.66 0.09 -17.95
C VAL A 279 -8.10 -1.37 -17.83
N TRP A 280 -7.80 -2.02 -16.70
CA TRP A 280 -8.14 -3.43 -16.42
C TRP A 280 -9.64 -3.72 -16.52
N ARG A 281 -10.51 -2.86 -15.96
CA ARG A 281 -11.97 -3.06 -16.06
C ARG A 281 -12.46 -3.14 -17.50
N TRP A 282 -11.91 -2.31 -18.39
CA TRP A 282 -12.36 -2.27 -19.77
C TRP A 282 -11.75 -3.38 -20.63
N GLN A 283 -10.80 -4.16 -20.12
CA GLN A 283 -10.38 -5.41 -20.76
C GLN A 283 -11.39 -6.53 -20.54
N SER A 284 -12.24 -6.43 -19.51
CA SER A 284 -13.31 -7.38 -19.24
C SER A 284 -14.55 -7.08 -20.09
N ASP A 285 -15.28 -8.12 -20.51
CA ASP A 285 -16.46 -8.09 -21.39
C ASP A 285 -17.63 -7.21 -20.88
N ARG A 286 -17.48 -6.66 -19.67
CA ARG A 286 -18.43 -5.81 -18.95
C ARG A 286 -18.17 -4.30 -19.13
N GLY A 287 -17.08 -3.89 -19.78
CA GLY A 287 -16.70 -2.48 -19.93
C GLY A 287 -17.59 -1.65 -20.88
N ALA A 288 -18.75 -2.13 -21.31
CA ALA A 288 -19.51 -1.54 -22.41
C ALA A 288 -20.36 -0.30 -22.05
N GLY A 289 -20.31 0.22 -20.81
CA GLY A 289 -21.08 1.40 -20.38
C GLY A 289 -20.67 2.74 -21.01
N GLU A 290 -21.54 3.76 -20.86
CA GLU A 290 -21.43 5.09 -21.47
C GLU A 290 -20.10 5.82 -21.15
N THR A 291 -19.39 6.27 -22.19
CA THR A 291 -18.11 6.98 -22.10
C THR A 291 -18.21 8.33 -21.37
N GLY A 292 -19.38 8.97 -21.36
CA GLY A 292 -19.62 10.24 -20.66
C GLY A 292 -19.45 10.14 -19.14
N ALA A 293 -19.98 9.08 -18.52
CA ALA A 293 -19.78 8.82 -17.09
C ALA A 293 -18.32 8.51 -16.75
N ALA A 294 -17.53 7.99 -17.70
CA ALA A 294 -16.10 7.71 -17.50
C ALA A 294 -15.26 8.99 -17.35
N GLY A 295 -15.60 10.06 -18.08
CA GLY A 295 -14.93 11.36 -17.95
C GLY A 295 -15.16 12.02 -16.59
N ALA A 296 -16.40 12.03 -16.11
CA ALA A 296 -16.74 12.57 -14.79
C ALA A 296 -16.04 11.81 -13.65
N ARG A 297 -15.95 10.47 -13.76
CA ARG A 297 -15.21 9.62 -12.81
C ARG A 297 -13.72 9.96 -12.76
N LEU A 298 -13.06 10.08 -13.90
CA LEU A 298 -11.64 10.49 -13.93
C LEU A 298 -11.43 11.88 -13.33
N ALA A 299 -12.34 12.82 -13.56
CA ALA A 299 -12.26 14.15 -12.95
C ALA A 299 -12.36 14.07 -11.42
N ALA A 300 -13.27 13.26 -10.88
CA ALA A 300 -13.38 13.03 -9.43
C ALA A 300 -12.09 12.43 -8.84
N LEU A 301 -11.50 11.42 -9.51
CA LEU A 301 -10.23 10.83 -9.08
C LEU A 301 -9.07 11.84 -9.11
N ARG A 302 -8.98 12.67 -10.17
CA ARG A 302 -7.96 13.74 -10.26
C ARG A 302 -8.14 14.77 -9.14
N HIS A 303 -9.37 15.18 -8.84
CA HIS A 303 -9.64 16.09 -7.73
C HIS A 303 -9.25 15.48 -6.38
N CYS A 304 -9.53 14.19 -6.16
CA CYS A 304 -9.12 13.48 -4.95
C CYS A 304 -7.59 13.47 -4.79
N LEU A 305 -6.85 13.07 -5.82
CA LEU A 305 -5.38 13.06 -5.78
C LEU A 305 -4.81 14.46 -5.57
N ALA A 306 -5.39 15.48 -6.20
CA ALA A 306 -5.00 16.88 -5.98
C ALA A 306 -5.25 17.33 -4.53
N ALA A 307 -6.39 16.96 -3.93
CA ALA A 307 -6.69 17.25 -2.53
C ALA A 307 -5.71 16.56 -1.57
N LEU A 308 -5.24 15.36 -1.92
CA LEU A 308 -4.21 14.62 -1.20
C LEU A 308 -2.77 15.08 -1.51
N GLN A 309 -2.59 16.04 -2.42
CA GLN A 309 -1.29 16.51 -2.92
C GLN A 309 -0.44 15.38 -3.54
N LEU A 310 -1.10 14.43 -4.21
CA LEU A 310 -0.48 13.30 -4.86
C LEU A 310 -0.35 13.53 -6.38
N PRO A 311 0.69 12.97 -7.01
CA PRO A 311 0.78 12.94 -8.46
C PRO A 311 -0.44 12.25 -9.07
N HIS A 312 -1.02 12.86 -10.08
CA HIS A 312 -2.16 12.32 -10.84
C HIS A 312 -1.80 12.09 -12.31
N ASP A 313 -0.51 12.00 -12.62
CA ASP A 313 -0.04 11.88 -14.00
C ASP A 313 -0.44 10.55 -14.63
N GLY A 314 -0.45 9.45 -13.87
CA GLY A 314 -0.94 8.16 -14.35
C GLY A 314 -2.38 8.20 -14.87
N LEU A 315 -3.25 9.05 -14.31
CA LEU A 315 -4.63 9.17 -14.81
C LEU A 315 -4.74 9.76 -16.22
N HIS A 316 -3.67 10.35 -16.77
CA HIS A 316 -3.65 10.75 -18.18
C HIS A 316 -3.64 9.53 -19.11
N ALA A 317 -2.95 8.45 -18.74
CA ALA A 317 -2.95 7.21 -19.52
C ALA A 317 -4.36 6.60 -19.57
N ALA A 318 -5.05 6.54 -18.43
CA ALA A 318 -6.47 6.13 -18.39
C ALA A 318 -7.38 7.03 -19.22
N HIS A 319 -7.19 8.36 -19.18
CA HIS A 319 -7.95 9.28 -20.03
C HIS A 319 -7.72 8.96 -21.51
N ALA A 320 -6.46 8.84 -21.92
CA ALA A 320 -6.10 8.54 -23.31
C ALA A 320 -6.70 7.19 -23.75
N TYR A 321 -6.72 6.18 -22.88
CA TYR A 321 -7.34 4.89 -23.16
C TYR A 321 -8.87 4.99 -23.30
N LEU A 322 -9.56 5.75 -22.45
CA LEU A 322 -11.00 5.99 -22.60
C LEU A 322 -11.32 6.74 -23.90
N HIS A 323 -10.47 7.67 -24.31
CA HIS A 323 -10.59 8.34 -25.60
C HIS A 323 -10.41 7.33 -26.75
N LEU A 324 -9.43 6.42 -26.65
CA LEU A 324 -9.24 5.33 -27.61
C LEU A 324 -10.53 4.50 -27.77
N LEU A 325 -11.21 4.18 -26.67
CA LEU A 325 -12.47 3.42 -26.69
C LEU A 325 -13.66 4.18 -27.31
N ALA A 326 -13.57 5.50 -27.42
CA ALA A 326 -14.56 6.32 -28.12
C ALA A 326 -14.31 6.39 -29.63
N CYS A 327 -13.08 6.12 -30.09
CA CYS A 327 -12.71 6.12 -31.50
C CYS A 327 -13.30 4.91 -32.27
N THR A 328 -13.31 5.00 -33.60
CA THR A 328 -13.57 3.86 -34.49
C THR A 328 -12.30 3.03 -34.69
N PRO A 329 -12.40 1.74 -35.06
CA PRO A 329 -11.22 0.94 -35.41
C PRO A 329 -10.34 1.60 -36.48
N GLU A 330 -10.93 2.26 -37.49
CA GLU A 330 -10.20 2.97 -38.54
C GLU A 330 -9.44 4.19 -38.03
N GLU A 331 -10.06 5.00 -37.17
CA GLU A 331 -9.41 6.15 -36.55
C GLU A 331 -8.19 5.70 -35.74
N ILE A 332 -8.32 4.60 -35.00
CA ILE A 332 -7.21 4.03 -34.21
C ILE A 332 -6.09 3.55 -35.13
N ILE A 333 -6.40 2.76 -36.16
CA ILE A 333 -5.40 2.25 -37.12
C ILE A 333 -4.67 3.42 -37.80
N THR A 334 -5.39 4.47 -38.17
CA THR A 334 -4.82 5.66 -38.81
C THR A 334 -3.89 6.39 -37.85
N CYS A 335 -4.33 6.60 -36.60
CA CYS A 335 -3.52 7.22 -35.56
C CYS A 335 -2.21 6.44 -35.29
N VAL A 336 -2.27 5.10 -35.21
CA VAL A 336 -1.08 4.25 -35.03
C VAL A 336 -0.10 4.39 -36.20
N ARG A 337 -0.59 4.47 -37.44
CA ARG A 337 0.26 4.65 -38.63
C ARG A 337 0.94 6.01 -38.68
N GLU A 338 0.23 7.05 -38.23
CA GLU A 338 0.71 8.44 -38.31
C GLU A 338 1.61 8.82 -37.12
N LYS A 339 1.24 8.40 -35.91
CA LYS A 339 1.86 8.84 -34.65
C LYS A 339 2.62 7.73 -33.92
N GLY A 340 2.55 6.50 -34.41
CA GLY A 340 3.08 5.32 -33.73
C GLY A 340 2.14 4.77 -32.66
N PRO A 341 2.44 3.56 -32.13
CA PRO A 341 1.68 2.97 -31.04
C PRO A 341 1.86 3.76 -29.74
N GLN A 342 0.75 4.06 -29.07
CA GLN A 342 0.70 4.71 -27.75
C GLN A 342 0.34 3.75 -26.62
N PHE A 343 -0.20 2.59 -26.97
CA PHE A 343 -0.58 1.51 -26.05
C PHE A 343 0.09 0.21 -26.48
N SER A 344 0.11 -0.76 -25.59
CA SER A 344 0.56 -2.11 -25.91
C SER A 344 -0.38 -2.79 -26.92
N GLU A 345 0.14 -3.80 -27.62
CA GLU A 345 -0.67 -4.60 -28.55
C GLU A 345 -1.89 -5.21 -27.84
N LEU A 346 -1.71 -5.77 -26.64
CA LEU A 346 -2.80 -6.35 -25.86
C LEU A 346 -3.89 -5.32 -25.52
N GLU A 347 -3.50 -4.09 -25.16
CA GLU A 347 -4.45 -3.01 -24.88
C GLU A 347 -5.26 -2.61 -26.12
N TYR A 348 -4.63 -2.57 -27.30
CA TYR A 348 -5.34 -2.34 -28.56
C TYR A 348 -6.28 -3.50 -28.92
N LEU A 349 -5.85 -4.75 -28.74
CA LEU A 349 -6.68 -5.92 -28.96
C LEU A 349 -7.92 -5.89 -28.06
N ASN A 350 -7.75 -5.54 -26.80
CA ASN A 350 -8.85 -5.41 -25.85
C ASN A 350 -9.76 -4.22 -26.21
N ALA A 351 -9.20 -3.08 -26.61
CA ALA A 351 -9.99 -1.94 -27.07
C ALA A 351 -10.88 -2.30 -28.26
N PHE A 352 -10.34 -3.05 -29.24
CA PHE A 352 -11.09 -3.48 -30.43
C PHE A 352 -12.23 -4.43 -30.07
N LYS A 353 -12.03 -5.35 -29.12
CA LYS A 353 -13.12 -6.21 -28.61
C LYS A 353 -14.27 -5.37 -28.03
N VAL A 354 -13.95 -4.41 -27.16
CA VAL A 354 -14.96 -3.52 -26.53
C VAL A 354 -15.67 -2.67 -27.57
N ILE A 355 -14.93 -2.03 -28.48
CA ILE A 355 -15.49 -1.19 -29.55
C ILE A 355 -16.40 -2.03 -30.45
N GLY A 356 -15.97 -3.24 -30.79
CA GLY A 356 -16.74 -4.21 -31.57
C GLY A 356 -18.07 -4.55 -30.95
N ALA A 357 -18.05 -4.94 -29.68
CA ALA A 357 -19.25 -5.27 -28.92
C ALA A 357 -20.21 -4.07 -28.84
N ARG A 358 -19.71 -2.88 -28.47
CA ARG A 358 -20.51 -1.65 -28.34
C ARG A 358 -21.15 -1.20 -29.65
N ARG A 359 -20.43 -1.34 -30.76
CA ARG A 359 -20.88 -0.88 -32.08
C ARG A 359 -21.60 -1.97 -32.89
N GLY A 360 -21.72 -3.18 -32.35
CA GLY A 360 -22.35 -4.31 -33.04
C GLY A 360 -21.61 -4.75 -34.32
N LEU A 361 -20.28 -4.62 -34.34
CA LEU A 361 -19.48 -5.00 -35.51
C LEU A 361 -19.50 -6.51 -35.72
N SER A 362 -19.57 -6.96 -36.99
CA SER A 362 -19.55 -8.38 -37.30
C SER A 362 -18.17 -9.00 -36.98
N ALA A 363 -18.13 -10.30 -36.71
CA ALA A 363 -16.88 -11.01 -36.47
C ALA A 363 -15.93 -10.97 -37.68
N ALA A 364 -16.47 -10.86 -38.90
CA ALA A 364 -15.68 -10.73 -40.13
C ALA A 364 -15.02 -9.34 -40.20
N ASP A 365 -15.79 -8.27 -39.97
CA ASP A 365 -15.28 -6.90 -40.00
C ASP A 365 -14.22 -6.70 -38.90
N MET A 366 -14.49 -7.23 -37.71
CA MET A 366 -13.52 -7.18 -36.61
C MET A 366 -12.20 -7.87 -36.96
N ARG A 367 -12.25 -9.05 -37.60
CA ARG A 367 -11.02 -9.73 -38.07
C ARG A 367 -10.25 -8.90 -39.08
N THR A 368 -10.94 -8.24 -40.01
CA THR A 368 -10.31 -7.34 -40.98
C THR A 368 -9.65 -6.14 -40.30
N HIS A 369 -10.31 -5.52 -39.31
CA HIS A 369 -9.71 -4.44 -38.53
C HIS A 369 -8.49 -4.89 -37.74
N LEU A 370 -8.54 -6.06 -37.10
CA LEU A 370 -7.40 -6.62 -36.35
C LEU A 370 -6.19 -6.93 -37.26
N GLN A 371 -6.41 -7.47 -38.46
CA GLN A 371 -5.34 -7.68 -39.44
C GLN A 371 -4.68 -6.38 -39.86
N ARG A 372 -5.48 -5.32 -40.10
CA ARG A 372 -4.98 -3.99 -40.45
C ARG A 372 -4.21 -3.35 -39.30
N LEU A 373 -4.66 -3.54 -38.07
CA LEU A 373 -3.96 -3.10 -36.86
C LEU A 373 -2.60 -3.80 -36.72
N ALA A 374 -2.55 -5.13 -36.87
CA ALA A 374 -1.31 -5.90 -36.81
C ALA A 374 -0.28 -5.40 -37.84
N HIS A 375 -0.73 -5.12 -39.07
CA HIS A 375 0.10 -4.51 -40.09
C HIS A 375 0.59 -3.09 -39.69
N ALA A 376 -0.28 -2.26 -39.11
CA ALA A 376 0.09 -0.92 -38.63
C ALA A 376 1.09 -0.94 -37.46
N LEU A 377 1.04 -1.97 -36.60
CA LEU A 377 1.99 -2.18 -35.50
C LEU A 377 3.34 -2.74 -35.98
N GLY A 378 3.48 -3.07 -37.27
CA GLY A 378 4.73 -3.59 -37.83
C GLY A 378 4.87 -5.11 -37.77
N HIS A 379 3.82 -5.85 -37.38
CA HIS A 379 3.79 -7.32 -37.46
C HIS A 379 3.57 -7.76 -38.91
N VAL A 380 4.65 -7.76 -39.69
CA VAL A 380 4.68 -8.38 -41.02
C VAL A 380 5.39 -9.73 -40.90
N GLY A 381 4.61 -10.79 -40.66
CA GLY A 381 5.03 -12.18 -40.87
C GLY A 381 5.75 -12.88 -39.71
N VAL A 382 4.98 -13.43 -38.77
CA VAL A 382 5.29 -14.76 -38.22
C VAL A 382 4.05 -15.62 -38.47
N THR A 383 3.99 -16.18 -39.67
CA THR A 383 3.21 -17.39 -39.93
C THR A 383 3.90 -18.54 -39.18
N VAL A 384 3.17 -19.23 -38.31
CA VAL A 384 3.52 -20.61 -37.92
C VAL A 384 3.34 -21.52 -39.13
#